data_AF-A0A6B1GSR1-F1
#
_entry.id   AF-A0A6B1GSR1-F1
#
_cell.length_a   1.000
_cell.length_b   1.000
_cell.length_c   1.000
_cell.angle_alpha   90.00
_cell.angle_beta   90.00
_cell.angle_gamma   90.00
#
_symmetry.space_group_name_H-M   'P 1'
#
loop_
_entity.id
_entity.type
_entity.pdbx_description
1 polymer ?
#
loop_
_entity_poly.entity_id
_entity_poly.type
_entity_poly.pdbx_seq_one_letter_code
_entity_poly.pdbx_strand_id
1 'polypeptide(L)'
;MPGANASTRLRLVGKARRPAAFHEALAAEEGLRKAKGERTRVRLMASGCELLQTTNVDSLMISRVSSQAKVAKGAFYIYFDSRSAFLEELCREYVAYEMSTFPELDLDMDAYE
;
A
#
# COMPACT_ATOMS: atom_id res chain seq x y z
N MET A 1 37.11 30.58 -4.94
CA MET A 1 36.16 30.98 -6.00
C MET A 1 34.97 30.02 -5.97
N PRO A 2 33.73 30.51 -6.12
CA PRO A 2 32.48 29.84 -5.76
C PRO A 2 31.88 29.00 -6.89
N GLY A 3 30.97 28.07 -6.53
CA GLY A 3 30.08 27.35 -7.45
C GLY A 3 29.86 25.90 -7.00
N ALA A 4 29.34 25.62 -5.80
CA ALA A 4 27.91 25.67 -5.49
C ALA A 4 27.01 25.10 -6.61
N ASN A 5 26.56 23.87 -6.38
CA ASN A 5 25.26 23.32 -6.80
C ASN A 5 25.20 22.54 -8.13
N ALA A 6 25.81 21.34 -8.16
CA ALA A 6 25.33 20.25 -9.01
C ALA A 6 23.98 19.76 -8.46
N SER A 7 22.91 20.53 -8.70
CA SER A 7 21.56 20.10 -8.39
C SER A 7 21.18 19.01 -9.39
N THR A 8 21.22 17.75 -8.94
CA THR A 8 20.56 16.63 -9.60
C THR A 8 19.13 17.05 -9.95
N ARG A 9 18.88 17.32 -11.23
CA ARG A 9 17.61 17.88 -11.66
C ARG A 9 16.64 16.73 -11.87
N LEU A 10 15.95 16.36 -10.79
CA LEU A 10 14.91 15.34 -10.84
C LEU A 10 13.80 15.82 -11.79
N ARG A 11 13.70 15.24 -13.00
CA ARG A 11 12.57 15.46 -13.90
C ARG A 11 11.56 14.34 -13.67
N LEU A 12 10.37 14.73 -13.21
CA LEU A 12 9.22 13.82 -13.23
C LEU A 12 8.88 13.51 -14.69
N VAL A 13 8.97 12.23 -15.07
CA VAL A 13 8.37 11.75 -16.31
C VAL A 13 6.98 11.20 -15.97
N GLY A 14 5.95 11.79 -16.59
CA GLY A 14 4.56 11.35 -16.47
C GLY A 14 3.62 12.30 -15.72
N LYS A 15 2.31 12.05 -15.87
CA LYS A 15 1.26 12.82 -15.20
C LYS A 15 1.24 12.42 -13.73
N ALA A 16 1.50 13.37 -12.83
CA ALA A 16 1.36 13.16 -11.38
C ALA A 16 -0.06 12.66 -11.08
N ARG A 17 -0.20 11.34 -10.92
CA ARG A 17 -1.42 10.75 -10.38
C ARG A 17 -1.39 11.13 -8.91
N ARG A 18 -2.33 11.96 -8.45
CA ARG A 18 -2.50 12.18 -7.02
C ARG A 18 -2.63 10.80 -6.38
N PRO A 19 -1.75 10.38 -5.45
CA PRO A 19 -1.99 9.14 -4.75
C PRO A 19 -3.25 9.39 -3.92
N ALA A 20 -4.33 8.67 -4.24
CA ALA A 20 -5.20 8.27 -3.16
C ALA A 20 -4.30 7.52 -2.16
N ALA A 21 -4.44 7.74 -0.86
CA ALA A 21 -3.59 6.99 0.06
C ALA A 21 -3.87 5.48 -0.13
N PHE A 22 -2.90 4.60 0.08
CA PHE A 22 -3.04 3.16 -0.26
C PHE A 22 -4.32 2.51 0.30
N HIS A 23 -4.74 2.89 1.49
CA HIS A 23 -6.01 2.46 2.09
C HIS A 23 -7.25 2.91 1.30
N GLU A 24 -7.24 4.10 0.70
CA GLU A 24 -8.30 4.61 -0.17
C GLU A 24 -8.33 3.85 -1.50
N ALA A 25 -7.15 3.48 -2.03
CA ALA A 25 -7.05 2.64 -3.23
C ALA A 25 -7.65 1.25 -2.99
N LEU A 26 -7.37 0.63 -1.84
CA LEU A 26 -7.98 -0.63 -1.42
C LEU A 26 -9.50 -0.49 -1.24
N ALA A 27 -9.98 0.61 -0.63
CA ALA A 27 -11.41 0.86 -0.47
C ALA A 27 -12.13 1.04 -1.83
N ALA A 28 -11.50 1.72 -2.79
CA ALA A 28 -12.00 1.85 -4.16
C ALA A 28 -12.05 0.49 -4.88
N GLU A 29 -11.03 -0.35 -4.67
CA GLU A 29 -10.98 -1.70 -5.24
C GLU A 29 -12.09 -2.60 -4.70
N GLU A 30 -12.47 -2.47 -3.42
CA GLU A 30 -13.61 -3.19 -2.84
C GLU A 30 -14.94 -2.87 -3.56
N GLY A 31 -15.09 -1.61 -4.01
CA GLY A 31 -16.27 -1.12 -4.72
C GLY A 31 -16.40 -1.63 -6.16
N LEU A 32 -15.34 -2.21 -6.73
CA LEU A 32 -15.39 -2.84 -8.05
C LEU A 32 -16.22 -4.13 -8.00
N ARG A 33 -16.81 -4.54 -9.14
CA ARG A 33 -17.54 -5.82 -9.26
C ARG A 33 -16.57 -7.00 -9.17
N LYS A 34 -16.08 -7.29 -7.97
CA LYS A 34 -15.26 -8.45 -7.61
C LYS A 34 -16.14 -9.61 -7.11
N ALA A 35 -15.65 -10.83 -7.28
CA ALA A 35 -16.27 -12.01 -6.67
C ALA A 35 -16.36 -11.84 -5.14
N LYS A 36 -17.38 -12.43 -4.50
CA LYS A 36 -17.68 -12.22 -3.06
C LYS A 36 -16.49 -12.51 -2.13
N GLY A 37 -15.68 -13.51 -2.45
CA GLY A 37 -14.47 -13.85 -1.68
C GLY A 37 -13.43 -12.75 -1.74
N GLU A 38 -13.15 -12.27 -2.94
CA GLU A 38 -12.16 -11.22 -3.19
C GLU A 38 -12.52 -9.89 -2.51
N ARG A 39 -13.81 -9.56 -2.41
CA ARG A 39 -14.28 -8.39 -1.63
C ARG A 39 -13.98 -8.50 -0.13
N THR A 40 -13.98 -9.71 0.42
CA THR A 40 -13.68 -9.90 1.85
C THR A 40 -12.19 -9.82 2.12
N ARG A 41 -11.35 -10.36 1.22
CA ARG A 41 -9.89 -10.19 1.28
C ARG A 41 -9.50 -8.71 1.27
N VAL A 42 -10.03 -7.94 0.30
CA VAL A 42 -9.74 -6.51 0.18
C VAL A 42 -10.18 -5.73 1.44
N ARG A 43 -11.36 -6.01 2.02
CA ARG A 43 -11.78 -5.39 3.28
C ARG A 43 -10.84 -5.64 4.44
N LEU A 44 -10.33 -6.86 4.56
CA LEU A 44 -9.35 -7.22 5.60
C LEU A 44 -8.04 -6.44 5.41
N MET A 45 -7.55 -6.33 4.18
CA MET A 45 -6.36 -5.53 3.86
C MET A 45 -6.56 -4.05 4.15
N ALA A 46 -7.68 -3.46 3.70
CA ALA A 46 -8.01 -2.06 3.95
C ALA A 46 -8.08 -1.76 5.45
N SER A 47 -8.77 -2.63 6.21
CA SER A 47 -8.90 -2.49 7.67
C SER A 47 -7.56 -2.61 8.39
N GLY A 48 -6.70 -3.55 7.96
CA GLY A 48 -5.35 -3.68 8.52
C GLY A 48 -4.46 -2.48 8.20
N CYS A 49 -4.52 -1.96 6.97
CA CYS A 49 -3.80 -0.75 6.57
C CYS A 49 -4.23 0.46 7.42
N GLU A 50 -5.54 0.65 7.60
CA GLU A 50 -6.10 1.74 8.42
C GLU A 50 -5.65 1.64 9.89
N LEU A 51 -5.70 0.44 10.49
CA LEU A 51 -5.20 0.24 11.86
C LEU A 51 -3.71 0.55 11.99
N LEU A 52 -2.90 0.18 11.00
CA LEU A 52 -1.45 0.45 11.01
C LEU A 52 -1.11 1.94 10.89
N GLN A 53 -2.05 2.81 10.52
CA GLN A 53 -1.81 4.27 10.58
C GLN A 53 -1.69 4.78 12.01
N THR A 54 -2.26 4.08 12.99
CA THR A 54 -2.34 4.51 14.39
C THR A 54 -1.75 3.50 15.37
N THR A 55 -1.25 2.37 14.88
CA THR A 55 -0.71 1.29 15.71
C THR A 55 0.59 0.75 15.13
N ASN A 56 1.49 0.30 16.00
CA ASN A 56 2.70 -0.40 15.58
C ASN A 56 2.35 -1.79 15.05
N VAL A 57 3.18 -2.31 14.14
CA VAL A 57 3.03 -3.64 13.56
C VAL A 57 2.79 -4.68 14.65
N ASP A 58 3.68 -4.79 15.64
CA ASP A 58 3.62 -5.77 16.74
C ASP A 58 2.30 -5.74 17.54
N SER A 59 1.66 -4.58 17.63
CA SER A 59 0.39 -4.39 18.34
C SER A 59 -0.85 -4.71 17.48
N LEU A 60 -0.68 -4.98 16.18
CA LEU A 60 -1.78 -5.29 15.28
C LEU A 60 -2.41 -6.65 15.62
N MET A 61 -3.68 -6.64 16.00
CA MET A 61 -4.42 -7.84 16.39
C MET A 61 -5.41 -8.28 15.30
N ILE A 62 -5.40 -9.56 14.94
CA ILE A 62 -6.33 -10.15 13.95
C ILE A 62 -7.80 -9.98 14.35
N SER A 63 -8.10 -10.01 15.66
CA SER A 63 -9.45 -9.73 16.17
C SER A 63 -9.92 -8.32 15.85
N ARG A 64 -9.03 -7.32 15.97
CA ARG A 64 -9.34 -5.92 15.65
C ARG A 64 -9.51 -5.74 14.13
N VAL A 65 -8.60 -6.29 13.34
CA VAL A 65 -8.69 -6.26 11.87
C VAL A 65 -10.02 -6.88 11.40
N SER A 66 -10.36 -8.07 11.90
CA SER A 66 -11.60 -8.78 11.54
C SER A 66 -12.84 -7.99 11.95
N SER A 67 -12.83 -7.42 13.16
CA SER A 67 -13.93 -6.58 13.67
C SER A 67 -14.15 -5.34 12.80
N GLN A 68 -13.07 -4.64 12.43
CA GLN A 68 -13.15 -3.45 11.57
C GLN A 68 -13.62 -3.79 10.15
N ALA A 69 -13.18 -4.93 9.61
CA ALA A 69 -13.64 -5.46 8.33
C ALA A 69 -15.08 -6.02 8.37
N LYS A 70 -15.73 -6.03 9.53
CA LYS A 70 -17.08 -6.57 9.77
C LYS A 70 -17.21 -8.04 9.37
N VAL A 71 -16.21 -8.85 9.73
CA VAL A 71 -16.22 -10.31 9.54
C VAL A 71 -15.84 -11.05 10.81
N ALA A 72 -16.25 -12.32 10.90
CA ALA A 72 -15.84 -13.18 12.00
C ALA A 72 -14.32 -13.44 11.95
N LYS A 73 -13.67 -13.56 13.12
CA LYS A 73 -12.23 -13.87 13.21
C LYS A 73 -11.85 -15.13 12.43
N GLY A 74 -12.69 -16.17 12.43
CA GLY A 74 -12.45 -17.40 11.66
C GLY A 74 -12.41 -17.17 10.15
N ALA A 75 -13.14 -16.17 9.64
CA ALA A 75 -13.15 -15.85 8.22
C ALA A 75 -11.81 -15.26 7.75
N PHE A 76 -11.04 -14.60 8.62
CA PHE A 76 -9.69 -14.13 8.29
C PHE A 76 -8.80 -15.27 7.80
N TYR A 77 -8.83 -16.41 8.49
CA TYR A 77 -8.00 -17.57 8.20
C TYR A 77 -8.43 -18.36 6.95
N ILE A 78 -9.53 -17.97 6.30
CA ILE A 78 -9.88 -18.48 4.97
C ILE A 78 -9.02 -17.80 3.88
N TYR A 79 -8.56 -16.56 4.14
CA TYR A 79 -7.82 -15.75 3.18
C TYR A 79 -6.33 -15.64 3.51
N PHE A 80 -5.96 -15.68 4.79
CA PHE A 80 -4.58 -15.53 5.24
C PHE A 80 -4.22 -16.60 6.27
N ASP A 81 -3.21 -17.40 5.97
CA ASP A 81 -2.77 -18.51 6.82
C ASP A 81 -2.29 -18.05 8.19
N SER A 82 -1.76 -16.82 8.28
CA SER A 82 -1.26 -16.24 9.52
C SER A 82 -1.28 -14.72 9.49
N ARG A 83 -1.05 -14.11 10.67
CA ARG A 83 -0.83 -12.66 10.78
C ARG A 83 0.40 -12.21 9.99
N SER A 84 1.47 -13.02 9.98
CA SER A 84 2.68 -12.70 9.24
C SER A 84 2.44 -12.73 7.73
N ALA A 85 1.76 -13.77 7.22
CA ALA A 85 1.39 -13.87 5.81
C ALA A 85 0.52 -12.67 5.37
N PHE A 86 -0.44 -12.27 6.20
CA PHE A 86 -1.23 -11.06 5.96
C PHE A 86 -0.38 -9.78 5.88
N LEU A 87 0.56 -9.59 6.80
CA LEU A 87 1.45 -8.42 6.80
C LEU A 87 2.41 -8.43 5.61
N GLU A 88 2.94 -9.59 5.24
CA GLU A 88 3.80 -9.75 4.07
C GLU A 88 3.06 -9.40 2.77
N GLU A 89 1.83 -9.89 2.62
CA GLU A 89 0.99 -9.55 1.48
C GLU A 89 0.62 -8.07 1.47
N LEU A 90 0.24 -7.50 2.61
CA LEU A 90 -0.05 -6.07 2.73
C LEU A 90 1.14 -5.19 2.35
N CYS A 91 2.34 -5.52 2.83
CA CYS A 91 3.57 -4.81 2.48
C CYS A 91 3.89 -4.95 0.99
N ARG A 92 3.74 -6.14 0.42
CA ARG A 92 3.98 -6.39 -1.02
C ARG A 92 3.07 -5.55 -1.89
N GLU A 93 1.78 -5.53 -1.57
CA GLU A 93 0.75 -4.78 -2.29
C GLU A 93 0.95 -3.27 -2.12
N TYR A 94 1.37 -2.82 -0.94
CA TYR A 94 1.74 -1.41 -0.71
C TYR A 94 2.93 -1.00 -1.57
N VAL A 95 4.00 -1.80 -1.60
CA VAL A 95 5.18 -1.51 -2.42
C VAL A 95 4.81 -1.49 -3.91
N ALA A 96 4.00 -2.45 -4.38
CA ALA A 96 3.52 -2.46 -5.75
C ALA A 96 2.69 -1.22 -6.09
N TYR A 97 1.81 -0.79 -5.17
CA TYR A 97 1.03 0.42 -5.32
C TYR A 97 1.91 1.67 -5.42
N GLU A 98 2.86 1.83 -4.50
CA GLU A 98 3.81 2.95 -4.51
C GLU A 98 4.63 2.97 -5.80
N MET A 99 5.19 1.83 -6.22
CA MET A 99 5.94 1.69 -7.48
C MET A 99 5.11 2.07 -8.71
N SER A 100 3.80 1.78 -8.71
CA SER A 100 2.89 2.18 -9.80
C SER A 100 2.49 3.66 -9.78
N THR A 101 2.71 4.33 -8.66
CA THR A 101 2.34 5.73 -8.43
C THR A 101 3.53 6.66 -8.55
N PHE A 102 4.75 6.16 -8.36
CA PHE A 102 5.95 6.92 -8.64
C PHE A 102 6.00 7.27 -10.13
N PRO A 103 6.19 8.56 -10.48
CA PRO A 103 6.54 8.92 -11.84
C PRO A 103 7.89 8.26 -12.16
N GLU A 104 8.07 7.82 -13.41
CA GLU A 104 9.39 7.38 -13.86
C GLU A 104 10.38 8.50 -13.55
N LEU A 105 11.34 8.20 -12.69
CA LEU A 105 12.44 9.10 -12.38
C LEU A 105 13.45 8.93 -13.49
N ASP A 106 13.45 9.88 -14.43
CA ASP A 106 14.55 10.02 -15.36
C ASP A 106 15.74 10.59 -14.59
N LEU A 107 16.52 9.67 -14.02
CA LEU A 107 17.80 9.99 -13.42
C LEU A 107 18.78 10.19 -14.57
N ASP A 108 19.07 11.44 -14.87
CA ASP A 108 20.10 11.85 -15.83
C ASP A 108 21.48 11.47 -15.25
N MET A 109 21.83 10.19 -15.39
CA MET A 109 23.10 9.60 -14.93
C MET A 109 24.28 10.02 -15.81
N ASP A 110 24.00 10.60 -16.97
CA ASP A 110 24.99 11.10 -17.93
C ASP A 110 25.62 12.44 -17.48
N ALA A 111 25.12 13.05 -16.40
CA ALA A 111 25.69 14.26 -15.80
C ALA A 111 26.95 14.02 -14.93
N TYR A 112 27.48 12.79 -14.93
CA TYR A 112 28.65 12.37 -14.13
C TYR A 112 29.89 11.95 -14.95
N GLU A 113 29.89 12.13 -16.27
CA GLU A 113 31.11 12.03 -17.10
C GLU A 113 31.85 13.38 -17.21
#